data_AF-A0A966D931-F1
#
_entry.id   AF-A0A966D931-F1
#
_cell.length_a   1.000
_cell.length_b   1.000
_cell.length_c   1.000
_cell.angle_alpha   90.00
_cell.angle_beta   90.00
_cell.angle_gamma   90.00
#
_symmetry.space_group_name_H-M   'P 1'
#
loop_
_entity.id
_entity.type
_entity.pdbx_description
1 polymer ?
#
loop_
_entity_poly.entity_id
_entity_poly.type
_entity_poly.pdbx_seq_one_letter_code
_entity_poly.pdbx_strand_id
1 'polypeptide(L)'
;MRIITYNVNGIRAALGKGFIDWIKSSEADVICIQETKARPEQIPTDLFNEAGYYAYWFSAQKKGYSGVGILTKKEPDNVVIGMGVEKYDNEGRVIRADYGDVSVMSVYHPSGTSGNVRQEFKMTWLDDFLIYSRKLKKERPNIIISGDFNICHKPI
;
A
#
# COMPACT_ATOMS: atom_id res chain seq x y z
N MET A 1 0.41 7.43 17.47
CA MET A 1 0.06 6.77 16.21
C MET A 1 1.17 5.78 15.86
N ARG A 2 0.90 4.48 15.92
CA ARG A 2 1.78 3.39 15.52
C ARG A 2 1.41 2.93 14.11
N ILE A 3 2.35 3.03 13.17
CA ILE A 3 2.15 2.64 11.78
C ILE A 3 3.02 1.44 11.48
N ILE A 4 2.45 0.39 10.90
CA ILE A 4 3.20 -0.77 10.41
C ILE A 4 3.04 -0.84 8.90
N THR A 5 4.12 -1.16 8.19
CA THR A 5 4.06 -1.52 6.77
C THR A 5 4.46 -2.96 6.58
N TYR A 6 3.71 -3.71 5.77
CA TYR A 6 3.98 -5.10 5.50
C TYR A 6 3.58 -5.49 4.08
N ASN A 7 4.58 -5.90 3.29
CA ASN A 7 4.32 -6.66 2.08
C ASN A 7 3.96 -8.11 2.48
N VAL A 8 2.70 -8.48 2.26
CA VAL A 8 2.15 -9.78 2.70
C VAL A 8 2.32 -10.89 1.67
N ASN A 9 2.81 -10.58 0.47
CA ASN A 9 2.98 -11.55 -0.63
C ASN A 9 1.71 -12.42 -0.87
N GLY A 10 0.55 -11.78 -0.89
CA GLY A 10 -0.75 -12.42 -1.03
C GLY A 10 -1.57 -12.43 0.27
N ILE A 11 -2.59 -11.59 0.34
CA ILE A 11 -3.40 -11.38 1.56
C ILE A 11 -4.10 -12.67 2.04
N ARG A 12 -4.64 -13.47 1.12
CA ARG A 12 -5.30 -14.74 1.46
C ARG A 12 -4.34 -15.77 2.04
N ALA A 13 -3.11 -15.82 1.52
CA ALA A 13 -2.07 -16.70 2.04
C ALA A 13 -1.60 -16.25 3.43
N ALA A 14 -1.49 -14.94 3.65
CA ALA A 14 -1.18 -14.38 4.97
C ALA A 14 -2.29 -14.68 5.99
N LEU A 15 -3.57 -14.56 5.60
CA LEU A 15 -4.71 -14.91 6.46
C LEU A 15 -4.64 -16.36 6.94
N GLY A 16 -4.30 -17.30 6.06
CA GLY A 16 -4.08 -18.71 6.42
C GLY A 16 -2.89 -18.97 7.34
N LYS A 17 -2.04 -17.97 7.61
CA LYS A 17 -0.86 -18.03 8.48
C LYS A 17 -1.01 -17.19 9.75
N GLY A 18 -2.24 -16.89 10.17
CA GLY A 18 -2.52 -16.16 11.42
C GLY A 18 -2.39 -14.64 11.30
N PHE A 19 -2.54 -14.07 10.11
CA PHE A 19 -2.41 -12.62 9.92
C PHE A 19 -3.42 -11.79 10.72
N ILE A 20 -4.66 -12.27 10.89
CA ILE A 20 -5.66 -11.58 11.73
C ILE A 20 -5.24 -11.53 13.21
N ASP A 21 -4.74 -12.64 13.75
CA ASP A 21 -4.30 -12.70 15.14
C ASP A 21 -3.08 -11.80 15.37
N TRP A 22 -2.18 -11.75 14.38
CA TRP A 22 -1.08 -10.79 14.38
C TRP A 22 -1.58 -9.34 14.33
N ILE A 23 -2.56 -9.02 13.49
CA ILE A 23 -3.16 -7.67 13.43
C ILE A 23 -3.73 -7.26 14.80
N LYS A 24 -4.49 -8.15 15.45
CA LYS A 24 -5.10 -7.90 16.77
C LYS A 24 -4.04 -7.66 17.86
N SER A 25 -2.92 -8.37 17.81
CA SER A 25 -1.82 -8.24 18.79
C SER A 25 -0.80 -7.14 18.45
N SER A 26 -0.78 -6.64 17.21
CA SER A 26 0.21 -5.67 16.73
C SER A 26 0.11 -4.28 17.38
N GLU A 27 -1.03 -3.97 18.00
CA GLU A 27 -1.40 -2.65 18.52
C GLU A 27 -1.26 -1.50 17.50
N ALA A 28 -1.18 -1.80 16.20
CA ALA A 28 -1.05 -0.79 15.16
C ALA A 28 -2.30 0.11 15.12
N ASP A 29 -2.10 1.40 14.89
CA ASP A 29 -3.17 2.33 14.58
C ASP A 29 -3.50 2.29 13.08
N VAL A 30 -2.45 2.14 12.26
CA VAL A 30 -2.53 2.01 10.80
C VAL A 30 -1.60 0.89 10.33
N ILE A 31 -2.10 0.04 9.43
CA ILE A 31 -1.32 -1.03 8.78
C ILE A 31 -1.39 -0.82 7.27
N CYS A 32 -0.25 -0.49 6.67
CA CYS A 32 -0.06 -0.37 5.23
C CYS A 32 0.32 -1.73 4.65
N ILE A 33 -0.52 -2.26 3.77
CA ILE A 33 -0.36 -3.58 3.17
C ILE A 33 0.05 -3.43 1.72
N GLN A 34 1.05 -4.21 1.30
CA GLN A 34 1.47 -4.32 -0.11
C GLN A 34 1.34 -5.76 -0.60
N GLU A 35 1.21 -5.90 -1.92
CA GLU A 35 1.14 -7.18 -2.63
C GLU A 35 -0.04 -8.06 -2.18
N THR A 36 -1.26 -7.48 -2.14
CA THR A 36 -2.46 -8.23 -1.74
C THR A 36 -2.78 -9.41 -2.67
N LYS A 37 -2.43 -9.30 -3.97
CA LYS A 37 -2.71 -10.30 -5.03
C LYS A 37 -4.18 -10.73 -5.07
N ALA A 38 -5.08 -9.82 -4.75
CA ALA A 38 -6.50 -10.10 -4.62
C ALA A 38 -7.30 -8.93 -5.17
N ARG A 39 -8.43 -9.25 -5.82
CA ARG A 39 -9.46 -8.26 -6.09
C ARG A 39 -10.25 -7.96 -4.82
N PRO A 40 -10.94 -6.80 -4.71
CA PRO A 40 -11.64 -6.42 -3.48
C PRO A 40 -12.63 -7.49 -3.01
N GLU A 41 -13.36 -8.13 -3.92
CA GLU A 41 -14.33 -9.20 -3.61
C GLU A 41 -13.68 -10.50 -3.08
N GLN A 42 -12.37 -10.65 -3.22
CA GLN A 42 -11.61 -11.81 -2.73
C GLN A 42 -10.96 -11.54 -1.37
N ILE A 43 -11.05 -10.30 -0.87
CA ILE A 43 -10.49 -9.90 0.42
C ILE A 43 -11.64 -9.96 1.43
N PRO A 44 -11.56 -10.81 2.47
CA PRO A 44 -12.61 -10.91 3.48
C PRO A 44 -12.57 -9.69 4.40
N THR A 45 -13.08 -8.57 3.88
CA THR A 45 -13.01 -7.25 4.52
C THR A 45 -13.69 -7.25 5.88
N ASP A 46 -14.79 -7.99 6.04
CA ASP A 46 -15.50 -8.11 7.30
C ASP A 46 -14.63 -8.67 8.44
N LEU A 47 -13.68 -9.57 8.16
CA LEU A 47 -12.76 -10.07 9.18
C LEU A 47 -11.86 -8.98 9.76
N PHE A 48 -11.51 -7.97 8.95
CA PHE A 48 -10.72 -6.83 9.41
C PHE A 48 -11.59 -5.83 10.17
N ASN A 49 -12.83 -5.62 9.72
CA ASN A 49 -13.82 -4.80 10.42
C ASN A 49 -14.13 -5.37 11.82
N GLU A 50 -14.36 -6.68 11.91
CA GLU A 50 -14.55 -7.40 13.18
C GLU A 50 -13.31 -7.35 14.09
N ALA A 51 -12.13 -7.21 13.50
CA ALA A 51 -10.88 -6.98 14.23
C ALA A 51 -10.69 -5.51 14.68
N GLY A 52 -11.66 -4.63 14.40
CA GLY A 52 -11.65 -3.22 14.81
C GLY A 52 -10.92 -2.29 13.83
N TYR A 53 -10.77 -2.68 12.56
CA TYR A 53 -10.12 -1.86 11.55
C TYR A 53 -11.05 -1.57 10.37
N TYR A 54 -11.13 -0.30 9.98
CA TYR A 54 -11.59 0.09 8.65
C TYR A 54 -10.58 -0.37 7.61
N ALA A 55 -11.05 -0.96 6.51
CA ALA A 55 -10.19 -1.51 5.47
C ALA A 55 -10.43 -0.83 4.12
N TYR A 56 -9.36 -0.32 3.52
CA TYR A 56 -9.37 0.30 2.20
C TYR A 56 -8.37 -0.40 1.29
N TRP A 57 -8.78 -0.68 0.06
CA TRP A 57 -8.01 -1.49 -0.88
C TRP A 57 -7.89 -0.80 -2.24
N PHE A 58 -6.75 -0.99 -2.89
CA PHE A 58 -6.58 -0.70 -4.30
C PHE A 58 -5.95 -1.89 -5.00
N SER A 59 -6.76 -2.64 -5.73
CA SER A 59 -6.34 -3.86 -6.44
C SER A 59 -5.89 -3.55 -7.86
N ALA A 60 -4.92 -4.31 -8.36
CA ALA A 60 -4.56 -4.27 -9.76
C ALA A 60 -5.68 -4.84 -10.65
N GLN A 61 -5.75 -4.38 -11.90
CA GLN A 61 -6.66 -4.94 -12.91
C GLN A 61 -6.29 -6.39 -13.26
N LYS A 62 -4.98 -6.68 -13.33
CA LYS A 62 -4.46 -8.03 -13.55
C LYS A 62 -4.76 -8.92 -12.33
N LYS A 63 -5.47 -10.04 -12.55
CA LYS A 63 -5.81 -11.01 -11.50
C LYS A 63 -4.55 -11.57 -10.82
N GLY A 64 -4.57 -11.66 -9.50
CA GLY A 64 -3.48 -12.25 -8.71
C GLY A 64 -2.19 -11.42 -8.69
N TYR A 65 -2.25 -10.14 -9.03
CA TYR A 65 -1.08 -9.27 -9.19
C TYR A 65 -1.17 -8.05 -8.26
N SER A 66 -0.01 -7.65 -7.72
CA SER A 66 0.17 -6.38 -6.99
C SER A 66 -0.95 -6.10 -5.97
N GLY A 67 -1.41 -4.87 -5.86
CA GLY A 67 -2.46 -4.44 -4.96
C GLY A 67 -1.92 -3.94 -3.61
N VAL A 68 -2.52 -2.86 -3.12
CA VAL A 68 -2.18 -2.25 -1.82
C VAL A 68 -3.43 -2.05 -0.98
N GLY A 69 -3.24 -1.84 0.32
CA GLY A 69 -4.32 -1.47 1.22
C GLY A 69 -3.86 -0.73 2.46
N ILE A 70 -4.83 -0.17 3.16
CA ILE A 70 -4.69 0.45 4.47
C ILE A 70 -5.76 -0.14 5.38
N LEU A 71 -5.32 -0.74 6.49
CA LEU A 71 -6.17 -1.02 7.64
C LEU A 71 -5.95 0.09 8.66
N THR A 72 -7.01 0.63 9.25
CA THR A 72 -6.89 1.69 10.26
C THR A 72 -7.97 1.57 11.34
N LYS A 73 -7.60 1.81 12.61
CA LYS A 73 -8.56 1.83 13.73
C LYS A 73 -9.47 3.04 13.71
N LYS A 74 -8.95 4.19 13.25
CA LYS A 74 -9.70 5.44 13.12
C LYS A 74 -10.07 5.62 11.66
N GLU A 75 -11.33 5.95 11.39
CA GLU A 75 -11.75 6.31 10.04
C GLU A 75 -10.98 7.57 9.57
N PRO A 76 -10.35 7.53 8.38
CA PRO A 76 -9.63 8.67 7.82
C PRO A 76 -10.61 9.74 7.33
N ASP A 77 -10.17 11.00 7.36
CA ASP A 77 -10.97 12.13 6.86
C ASP A 77 -11.12 12.06 5.33
N ASN A 78 -10.14 11.45 4.67
CA ASN A 78 -10.13 11.27 3.22
C ASN A 78 -9.25 10.07 2.83
N VAL A 79 -9.68 9.32 1.82
CA VAL A 79 -8.91 8.24 1.21
C VAL A 79 -8.72 8.55 -0.27
N VAL A 80 -7.46 8.58 -0.72
CA VAL A 80 -7.12 8.79 -2.13
C VAL A 80 -6.59 7.49 -2.71
N ILE A 81 -7.26 7.03 -3.77
CA ILE A 81 -6.88 5.84 -4.53
C ILE A 81 -6.05 6.25 -5.73
N GLY A 82 -4.86 5.65 -5.86
CA GLY A 82 -3.96 5.90 -6.98
C GLY A 82 -3.21 7.22 -6.89
N MET A 83 -2.38 7.45 -7.90
CA MET A 83 -1.60 8.67 -8.08
C MET A 83 -2.02 9.50 -9.29
N GLY A 84 -3.08 9.09 -9.99
CA GLY A 84 -3.61 9.77 -11.17
C GLY A 84 -2.83 9.48 -12.45
N VAL A 85 -2.12 8.35 -12.49
CA VAL A 85 -1.30 7.93 -13.64
C VAL A 85 -1.70 6.52 -14.03
N GLU A 86 -2.41 6.39 -15.15
CA GLU A 86 -3.11 5.16 -15.54
C GLU A 86 -2.22 3.91 -15.56
N LYS A 87 -1.01 3.98 -16.13
CA LYS A 87 -0.05 2.85 -16.19
C LYS A 87 0.33 2.29 -14.81
N TYR A 88 0.18 3.09 -13.75
CA TYR A 88 0.49 2.74 -12.37
C TYR A 88 -0.75 2.36 -11.58
N ASP A 89 -1.82 3.10 -11.80
CA ASP A 89 -3.12 2.88 -11.17
C ASP A 89 -3.73 1.56 -11.65
N ASN A 90 -3.51 1.16 -12.91
CA ASN A 90 -3.87 -0.17 -13.42
C ASN A 90 -3.17 -1.31 -12.65
N GLU A 91 -2.03 -1.04 -12.01
CA GLU A 91 -1.28 -1.99 -11.18
C GLU A 91 -1.58 -1.87 -9.68
N GLY A 92 -2.46 -0.96 -9.24
CA GLY A 92 -2.91 -0.88 -7.84
C GLY A 92 -1.77 -0.63 -6.85
N ARG A 93 -0.97 0.44 -7.05
CA ARG A 93 0.32 0.62 -6.35
C ARG A 93 0.35 1.67 -5.25
N VAL A 94 -0.64 2.56 -5.19
CA VAL A 94 -0.64 3.71 -4.28
C VAL A 94 -2.02 3.88 -3.65
N ILE A 95 -2.06 3.93 -2.32
CA ILE A 95 -3.25 4.36 -1.58
C ILE A 95 -2.80 5.27 -0.45
N ARG A 96 -3.58 6.34 -0.18
CA ARG A 96 -3.32 7.31 0.88
C ARG A 96 -4.55 7.47 1.77
N ALA A 97 -4.32 7.56 3.07
CA ALA A 97 -5.32 7.95 4.05
C ALA A 97 -4.86 9.23 4.76
N ASP A 98 -5.75 10.22 4.87
CA ASP A 98 -5.49 11.51 5.51
C ASP A 98 -6.18 11.58 6.88
N TYR A 99 -5.46 12.12 7.88
CA TYR A 99 -5.91 12.33 9.26
C TYR A 99 -5.47 13.73 9.70
N GLY A 100 -6.37 14.71 9.62
CA GLY A 100 -6.07 16.11 9.85
C GLY A 100 -4.94 16.57 8.93
N ASP A 101 -3.80 16.89 9.53
CA ASP A 101 -2.60 17.35 8.83
C ASP A 101 -1.64 16.22 8.43
N VAL A 102 -1.84 15.00 8.93
CA VAL A 102 -0.99 13.83 8.66
C VAL A 102 -1.56 12.98 7.53
N SER A 103 -0.72 12.58 6.59
CA SER A 103 -1.08 11.63 5.52
C SER A 103 -0.24 10.36 5.64
N VAL A 104 -0.87 9.19 5.59
CA VAL A 104 -0.18 7.89 5.57
C VAL A 104 -0.43 7.19 4.23
N MET A 105 0.64 6.76 3.58
CA MET A 105 0.58 6.06 2.30
C MET A 105 1.07 4.63 2.42
N SER A 106 0.37 3.71 1.74
CA SER A 106 0.87 2.38 1.40
C SER A 106 1.28 2.37 -0.08
N VAL A 107 2.56 2.13 -0.33
CA VAL A 107 3.14 2.18 -1.67
C VAL A 107 3.84 0.87 -2.01
N TYR A 108 3.53 0.31 -3.18
CA TYR A 108 4.25 -0.85 -3.71
C TYR A 108 5.02 -0.47 -4.96
N HIS A 109 6.33 -0.24 -4.81
CA HIS A 109 7.21 0.08 -5.93
C HIS A 109 7.35 -1.14 -6.85
N PRO A 110 7.37 -0.96 -8.18
CA PRO A 110 7.64 -2.05 -9.11
C PRO A 110 8.98 -2.73 -8.81
N SER A 111 9.00 -4.06 -8.85
CA SER A 111 10.25 -4.81 -8.94
C SER A 111 10.73 -4.87 -10.40
N GLY A 112 12.05 -4.77 -10.58
CA GLY A 112 12.73 -4.92 -11.88
C GLY A 112 13.30 -6.32 -12.12
N THR A 113 13.09 -7.27 -11.21
CA THR A 113 13.74 -8.59 -11.23
C THR A 113 13.28 -9.50 -12.38
N SER A 114 12.18 -9.18 -13.05
CA SER A 114 11.61 -9.98 -14.15
C SER A 114 12.14 -9.57 -15.54
N GLY A 115 13.19 -8.76 -15.61
CA GLY A 115 13.92 -8.42 -16.84
C GLY A 115 13.89 -6.94 -17.18
N ASN A 116 14.60 -6.59 -18.27
CA ASN A 116 14.87 -5.20 -18.65
C ASN A 116 13.62 -4.33 -18.76
N VAL A 117 12.53 -4.85 -19.35
CA VAL A 117 11.26 -4.12 -19.49
C VAL A 117 10.70 -3.70 -18.13
N ARG A 118 10.78 -4.56 -17.11
CA ARG A 118 10.29 -4.24 -15.77
C ARG A 118 11.26 -3.35 -15.00
N GLN A 119 12.56 -3.47 -15.25
CA GLN A 119 13.54 -2.55 -14.71
C GLN A 119 13.36 -1.13 -15.29
N GLU A 120 13.16 -0.98 -16.59
CA GLU A 120 12.84 0.31 -17.24
C GLU A 120 11.54 0.90 -16.69
N PHE A 121 10.49 0.09 -16.58
CA PHE A 121 9.23 0.52 -15.95
C PHE A 121 9.45 1.02 -14.51
N LYS A 122 10.28 0.33 -13.73
CA LYS A 122 10.66 0.75 -12.38
C LYS A 122 11.39 2.10 -12.39
N MET A 123 12.34 2.31 -13.31
CA MET A 123 13.06 3.59 -13.40
C MET A 123 12.10 4.74 -13.69
N THR A 124 11.22 4.60 -14.69
CA THR A 124 10.20 5.62 -14.99
C THR A 124 9.25 5.85 -13.81
N TRP A 125 8.86 4.78 -13.10
CA TRP A 125 8.08 4.90 -11.87
C TRP A 125 8.78 5.75 -10.80
N LEU A 126 10.09 5.58 -10.60
CA LEU A 126 10.82 6.32 -9.57
C LEU A 126 10.82 7.83 -9.85
N ASP A 127 11.01 8.21 -11.11
CA ASP A 127 10.97 9.62 -11.54
C ASP A 127 9.56 10.21 -11.37
N ASP A 128 8.54 9.52 -11.88
CA ASP A 128 7.15 9.96 -11.80
C ASP A 128 6.65 10.03 -10.34
N PHE A 129 7.00 9.03 -9.52
CA PHE A 129 6.63 9.00 -8.11
C PHE A 129 7.35 10.09 -7.30
N LEU A 130 8.59 10.42 -7.63
CA LEU A 130 9.32 11.53 -7.02
C LEU A 130 8.64 12.87 -7.32
N ILE A 131 8.21 13.09 -8.56
CA ILE A 131 7.46 14.29 -8.95
C ILE A 131 6.13 14.37 -8.19
N TYR A 132 5.35 13.27 -8.18
CA TYR A 132 4.08 13.17 -7.46
C TYR A 132 4.24 13.47 -5.96
N SER A 133 5.18 12.79 -5.30
CA SER A 133 5.40 12.92 -3.86
C SER A 133 5.89 14.32 -3.47
N ARG A 134 6.72 14.96 -4.29
CA ARG A 134 7.15 16.36 -4.08
C ARG A 134 6.01 17.34 -4.23
N LYS A 135 5.12 17.15 -5.22
CA LYS A 135 3.93 17.99 -5.37
C LYS A 135 3.02 17.83 -4.16
N LEU A 136 2.73 16.58 -3.77
CA LEU A 136 1.88 16.28 -2.63
C LEU A 136 2.45 16.84 -1.33
N LYS A 137 3.76 16.76 -1.10
CA LYS A 137 4.40 17.31 0.10
C LYS A 137 4.19 18.82 0.29
N LYS A 138 3.98 19.58 -0.78
CA LYS A 138 3.64 21.02 -0.69
C LYS A 138 2.26 21.25 -0.09
N GLU A 139 1.34 20.32 -0.32
CA GLU A 139 -0.06 20.39 0.15
C GLU A 139 -0.26 19.64 1.49
N ARG A 140 0.51 18.57 1.71
CA ARG A 140 0.51 17.68 2.87
C ARG A 140 1.95 17.53 3.41
N PRO A 141 2.45 18.47 4.23
CA PRO A 141 3.85 18.45 4.67
C PRO A 141 4.17 17.28 5.61
N ASN A 142 3.20 16.81 6.40
CA ASN A 142 3.35 15.72 7.36
C ASN A 142 2.96 14.37 6.73
N ILE A 143 3.66 14.01 5.64
CA ILE A 143 3.41 12.78 4.89
C ILE A 143 4.36 11.64 5.29
N ILE A 144 3.78 10.47 5.53
CA ILE A 144 4.48 9.21 5.80
C ILE A 144 4.30 8.31 4.58
N ILE A 145 5.39 8.11 3.83
CA ILE A 145 5.43 7.17 2.70
C ILE A 145 5.98 5.86 3.22
N SER A 146 5.11 4.88 3.42
CA SER A 146 5.48 3.53 3.85
C SER A 146 5.23 2.55 2.71
N GLY A 147 6.01 1.47 2.67
CA GLY A 147 5.85 0.50 1.60
C GLY A 147 7.06 -0.37 1.33
N ASP A 148 6.94 -1.12 0.24
CA ASP A 148 8.02 -1.92 -0.32
C ASP A 148 8.61 -1.19 -1.53
N PHE A 149 9.85 -0.73 -1.36
CA PHE A 149 10.59 0.06 -2.35
C PHE A 149 11.29 -0.81 -3.41
N ASN A 150 11.44 -2.11 -3.17
CA ASN A 150 12.26 -3.00 -4.00
C ASN A 150 13.70 -2.46 -4.25
N ILE A 151 14.24 -1.64 -3.34
CA ILE A 151 15.57 -1.02 -3.46
C ILE A 151 16.26 -1.07 -2.08
N CYS A 152 17.43 -1.68 -2.03
CA CYS A 152 18.36 -1.50 -0.91
C CYS A 152 19.17 -0.23 -1.16
N HIS A 153 19.14 0.73 -0.22
CA HIS A 153 19.85 2.00 -0.38
C HIS A 153 21.38 1.81 -0.42
N LYS A 154 21.88 0.84 0.33
CA LYS A 154 23.29 0.48 0.37
C LYS A 154 23.42 -1.03 0.14
N PRO A 155 24.52 -1.48 -0.50
CA PRO A 155 24.87 -2.89 -0.48
C PRO A 155 25.05 -3.34 0.98
N ILE A 156 24.69 -4.61 1.22
CA ILE A 156 24.89 -5.31 2.49
C ILE A 156 26.11 -6.21 2.35
#